data_AF-A0A0J0XYN7-F1
#
_entry.id   AF-A0A0J0XYN7-F1
#
_cell.length_a   1.000
_cell.length_b   1.000
_cell.length_c   1.000
_cell.angle_alpha   90.00
_cell.angle_beta   90.00
_cell.angle_gamma   90.00
#
_symmetry.space_group_name_H-M   'P 1'
#
loop_
_entity.id
_entity.type
_entity.pdbx_description
1 polymer ?
#
loop_
_entity_poly.entity_id
_entity_poly.type
_entity_poly.pdbx_seq_one_letter_code
_entity_poly.pdbx_strand_id
1 'polypeptide(L)'
;MSSLVSTVTNTLAVNPTARVRGLEAFTSGHLWTPYGARGVFGGQVVAQSLMAAINTVEGKDLHSQHCYFLLPANSKVPITFTVERLRDGASYATRLVHALQDSRTVFILMASFSAPPRKLPADLASPSGPGVWDPDSEQPAVDHSYDDKKDEPGITETLKFDKFAAKFDPPTNGTSIKPEVQTQRRRPFQPAFQKSMPTDVVPFKDATTEEEIWERFLQRASTKGVPLGSKVRAVQNYIKERQQSPVTISIARPQSEEHPTSRAIWMRARLQPDEKLTPNMVRALIAFATDFQFIGTGARAVGLSGTSKPRLGMMASLDHCLHFYPLPADFDPSAPLLHVMDSVQVDVASGRGFVRGCVYTENGHLVASTSQEGVIRADISGKKPTLEHTRNKDQAKL
;
A
#
# COMPACT_ATOMS: atom_id res chain seq x y z
N MET A 1 -23.22 -25.90 -10.19
CA MET A 1 -22.21 -25.40 -11.14
C MET A 1 -21.17 -24.64 -10.33
N SER A 2 -19.96 -25.20 -10.17
CA SER A 2 -18.86 -24.59 -9.41
C SER A 2 -18.52 -23.22 -10.01
N SER A 3 -18.57 -22.17 -9.19
CA SER A 3 -18.20 -20.81 -9.56
C SER A 3 -16.75 -20.79 -10.05
N LEU A 4 -16.53 -20.36 -11.30
CA LEU A 4 -15.23 -20.18 -11.94
C LEU A 4 -14.37 -19.05 -11.33
N VAL A 5 -14.88 -18.34 -10.31
CA VAL A 5 -14.20 -17.23 -9.61
C VAL A 5 -13.36 -17.78 -8.47
N SER A 6 -12.08 -17.39 -8.41
CA SER A 6 -11.23 -17.73 -7.27
C SER A 6 -11.77 -17.05 -6.01
N THR A 7 -11.97 -17.82 -4.94
CA THR A 7 -12.39 -17.26 -3.66
C THR A 7 -11.31 -16.35 -3.07
N VAL A 8 -11.72 -15.37 -2.27
CA VAL A 8 -10.77 -14.49 -1.58
C VAL A 8 -9.93 -15.32 -0.61
N THR A 9 -10.58 -16.18 0.17
CA THR A 9 -9.94 -17.12 1.08
C THR A 9 -8.87 -17.99 0.42
N ASN A 10 -9.14 -18.56 -0.76
CA ASN A 10 -8.16 -19.37 -1.49
C ASN A 10 -6.98 -18.52 -2.00
N THR A 11 -7.24 -17.28 -2.39
CA THR A 11 -6.20 -16.34 -2.84
C THR A 11 -5.21 -16.03 -1.72
N LEU A 12 -5.74 -15.85 -0.50
CA LEU A 12 -4.98 -15.54 0.71
C LEU A 12 -4.38 -16.77 1.40
N ALA A 13 -4.80 -17.98 1.02
CA ALA A 13 -4.50 -19.20 1.76
C ALA A 13 -2.99 -19.48 1.85
N VAL A 14 -2.57 -19.84 3.05
CA VAL A 14 -1.27 -20.46 3.35
C VAL A 14 -1.50 -21.64 4.28
N ASN A 15 -0.72 -22.70 4.10
CA ASN A 15 -0.86 -23.95 4.82
C ASN A 15 0.35 -24.15 5.74
N PRO A 16 0.17 -24.43 7.04
CA PRO A 16 1.30 -24.77 7.92
C PRO A 16 2.10 -25.95 7.36
N THR A 17 3.42 -25.90 7.50
CA THR A 17 4.32 -26.98 7.08
C THR A 17 5.45 -27.20 8.10
N ALA A 18 6.28 -28.19 7.88
CA ALA A 18 7.46 -28.44 8.71
C ALA A 18 8.35 -27.19 8.78
N ARG A 19 8.97 -26.97 9.94
CA ARG A 19 9.88 -25.84 10.14
C ARG A 19 10.98 -25.84 9.08
N VAL A 20 11.30 -24.65 8.57
CA VAL A 20 12.38 -24.45 7.60
C VAL A 20 13.36 -23.46 8.20
N ARG A 21 14.66 -23.81 8.21
CA ARG A 21 15.72 -23.04 8.88
C ARG A 21 15.44 -22.78 10.38
N GLY A 22 14.80 -23.73 11.05
CA GLY A 22 14.39 -23.60 12.47
C GLY A 22 13.18 -22.70 12.71
N LEU A 23 12.68 -22.00 11.69
CA LEU A 23 11.57 -21.07 11.78
C LEU A 23 10.22 -21.76 11.53
N GLU A 24 9.16 -21.20 12.10
CA GLU A 24 7.79 -21.55 11.76
C GLU A 24 7.56 -21.27 10.27
N ALA A 25 6.93 -22.20 9.55
CA ALA A 25 6.85 -22.13 8.09
C ALA A 25 5.46 -22.47 7.56
N PHE A 26 5.12 -21.84 6.44
CA PHE A 26 3.88 -22.04 5.71
C PHE A 26 4.19 -22.26 4.23
N THR A 27 3.35 -22.99 3.52
CA THR A 27 3.40 -23.15 2.06
C THR A 27 2.25 -22.39 1.42
N SER A 28 2.51 -21.75 0.28
CA SER A 28 1.49 -21.06 -0.52
C SER A 28 0.31 -21.96 -0.86
N GLY A 29 -0.89 -21.38 -0.88
CA GLY A 29 -2.04 -21.95 -1.57
C GLY A 29 -1.88 -21.83 -3.09
N HIS A 30 -2.99 -21.53 -3.77
CA HIS A 30 -2.98 -21.28 -5.21
C HIS A 30 -2.07 -20.08 -5.57
N LEU A 31 -1.32 -20.18 -6.68
CA LEU A 31 -0.46 -19.11 -7.20
C LEU A 31 -0.89 -18.72 -8.62
N TRP A 32 -1.13 -17.44 -8.83
CA TRP A 32 -1.55 -16.89 -10.12
C TRP A 32 -0.44 -16.05 -10.76
N THR A 33 -0.13 -16.37 -12.01
CA THR A 33 0.73 -15.56 -12.89
C THR A 33 -0.16 -14.83 -13.90
N PRO A 34 -0.24 -13.48 -13.83
CA PRO A 34 -0.99 -12.71 -14.81
C PRO A 34 -0.51 -12.97 -16.24
N TYR A 35 -1.42 -12.91 -17.21
CA TYR A 35 -1.07 -13.14 -18.61
C TYR A 35 0.04 -12.17 -19.08
N GLY A 36 1.16 -12.72 -19.56
CA GLY A 36 2.32 -11.94 -20.03
C GLY A 36 3.26 -11.46 -18.91
N ALA A 37 2.96 -11.74 -17.64
CA ALA A 37 3.88 -11.49 -16.53
C ALA A 37 5.00 -12.53 -16.45
N ARG A 38 6.12 -12.16 -15.84
CA ARG A 38 7.29 -13.04 -15.65
C ARG A 38 7.19 -13.93 -14.41
N GLY A 39 6.28 -13.64 -13.49
CA GLY A 39 6.16 -14.36 -12.22
C GLY A 39 4.77 -14.20 -11.60
N VAL A 40 4.60 -14.79 -10.42
CA VAL A 40 3.40 -14.65 -9.58
C VAL A 40 3.05 -13.18 -9.37
N PHE A 41 1.76 -12.87 -9.33
CA PHE A 41 1.27 -11.51 -9.01
C PHE A 41 1.80 -11.04 -7.66
N GLY A 42 2.39 -9.83 -7.62
CA GLY A 42 3.08 -9.29 -6.45
C GLY A 42 2.19 -9.20 -5.23
N GLY A 43 0.98 -8.65 -5.39
CA GLY A 43 -0.03 -8.54 -4.34
C GLY A 43 -0.38 -9.90 -3.71
N GLN A 44 -0.31 -11.00 -4.45
CA GLN A 44 -0.54 -12.33 -3.89
C GLN A 44 0.59 -12.79 -2.98
N VAL A 45 1.85 -12.53 -3.36
CA VAL A 45 3.02 -12.84 -2.54
C VAL A 45 3.00 -12.02 -1.24
N VAL A 46 2.64 -10.73 -1.32
CA VAL A 46 2.46 -9.85 -0.15
C VAL A 46 1.38 -10.40 0.77
N ALA A 47 0.20 -10.70 0.23
CA ALA A 47 -0.94 -11.10 1.04
C ALA A 47 -0.73 -12.47 1.70
N GLN A 48 -0.16 -13.45 1.00
CA GLN A 48 0.17 -14.75 1.61
C GLN A 48 1.30 -14.64 2.66
N SER A 49 2.28 -13.76 2.43
CA SER A 49 3.30 -13.47 3.46
C SER A 49 2.69 -12.83 4.70
N LEU A 50 1.73 -11.91 4.54
CA LEU A 50 0.96 -11.35 5.64
C LEU A 50 0.14 -12.42 6.36
N MET A 51 -0.53 -13.31 5.64
CA MET A 51 -1.29 -14.40 6.27
C MET A 51 -0.39 -15.34 7.06
N ALA A 52 0.81 -15.64 6.57
CA ALA A 52 1.82 -16.39 7.31
C ALA A 52 2.20 -15.65 8.61
N ALA A 53 2.47 -14.33 8.55
CA ALA A 53 2.76 -13.54 9.76
C ALA A 53 1.56 -13.48 10.73
N ILE A 54 0.34 -13.23 10.22
CA ILE A 54 -0.92 -13.15 10.98
C ILE A 54 -1.15 -14.44 11.76
N ASN A 55 -0.91 -15.60 11.16
CA ASN A 55 -1.07 -16.90 11.82
C ASN A 55 -0.12 -17.11 13.02
N THR A 56 0.89 -16.25 13.18
CA THR A 56 1.86 -16.30 14.30
C THR A 56 1.60 -15.24 15.37
N VAL A 57 0.54 -14.44 15.26
CA VAL A 57 0.24 -13.32 16.16
C VAL A 57 -1.18 -13.45 16.70
N GLU A 58 -1.32 -13.44 18.02
CA GLU A 58 -2.61 -13.49 18.70
C GLU A 58 -2.94 -12.14 19.36
N GLY A 59 -4.22 -11.74 19.32
CA GLY A 59 -4.75 -10.58 20.05
C GLY A 59 -4.25 -9.21 19.55
N LYS A 60 -3.65 -9.13 18.37
CA LYS A 60 -3.16 -7.88 17.77
C LYS A 60 -3.57 -7.77 16.29
N ASP A 61 -3.82 -6.54 15.87
CA ASP A 61 -4.17 -6.20 14.50
C ASP A 61 -2.92 -5.78 13.71
N LEU A 62 -2.84 -6.18 12.45
CA LEU A 62 -1.84 -5.67 11.51
C LEU A 62 -2.02 -4.16 11.34
N HIS A 63 -0.98 -3.36 11.58
CA HIS A 63 -1.04 -1.90 11.40
C HIS A 63 -0.04 -1.37 10.38
N SER A 64 1.02 -2.12 10.05
CA SER A 64 1.89 -1.77 8.93
C SER A 64 2.63 -2.97 8.38
N GLN A 65 3.05 -2.84 7.12
CA GLN A 65 3.94 -3.80 6.47
C GLN A 65 4.87 -3.07 5.49
N HIS A 66 6.08 -3.62 5.35
CA HIS A 66 7.08 -3.19 4.38
C HIS A 66 7.67 -4.44 3.73
N CYS A 67 7.85 -4.43 2.42
CA CYS A 67 8.39 -5.58 1.72
C CYS A 67 9.29 -5.21 0.55
N TYR A 68 10.09 -6.18 0.10
CA TYR A 68 10.91 -6.07 -1.10
C TYR A 68 10.73 -7.29 -1.99
N PHE A 69 10.51 -7.03 -3.28
CA PHE A 69 10.49 -8.04 -4.34
C PHE A 69 11.92 -8.25 -4.86
N LEU A 70 12.48 -9.44 -4.66
CA LEU A 70 13.87 -9.73 -4.99
C LEU A 70 14.00 -10.46 -6.34
N LEU A 71 13.13 -11.45 -6.56
CA LEU A 71 13.13 -12.29 -7.76
C LEU A 71 11.69 -12.61 -8.18
N PRO A 72 11.42 -12.79 -9.49
CA PRO A 72 10.11 -13.23 -9.94
C PRO A 72 9.83 -14.66 -9.44
N ALA A 73 8.75 -14.84 -8.69
CA ALA A 73 8.34 -16.15 -8.21
C ALA A 73 7.71 -16.99 -9.33
N ASN A 74 8.00 -18.28 -9.36
CA ASN A 74 7.43 -19.23 -10.33
C ASN A 74 6.13 -19.84 -9.79
N SER A 75 5.00 -19.68 -10.48
CA SER A 75 3.70 -20.21 -10.04
C SER A 75 3.60 -21.75 -10.06
N LYS A 76 4.52 -22.44 -10.74
CA LYS A 76 4.56 -23.90 -10.80
C LYS A 76 5.25 -24.54 -9.59
N VAL A 77 5.92 -23.74 -8.76
CA VAL A 77 6.63 -24.20 -7.57
C VAL A 77 5.98 -23.51 -6.38
N PRO A 78 5.57 -24.23 -5.32
CA PRO A 78 5.03 -23.58 -4.13
C PRO A 78 6.05 -22.61 -3.50
N ILE A 79 5.58 -21.53 -2.90
CA ILE A 79 6.41 -20.61 -2.13
C ILE A 79 6.37 -21.07 -0.67
N THR A 80 7.53 -21.21 -0.04
CA THR A 80 7.63 -21.44 1.40
C THR A 80 7.86 -20.13 2.14
N PHE A 81 6.94 -19.75 3.02
CA PHE A 81 7.03 -18.57 3.87
C PHE A 81 7.56 -18.97 5.25
N THR A 82 8.79 -18.57 5.59
CA THR A 82 9.32 -18.74 6.95
C THR A 82 9.12 -17.47 7.76
N VAL A 83 8.62 -17.60 8.98
CA VAL A 83 8.28 -16.48 9.86
C VAL A 83 9.23 -16.44 11.05
N GLU A 84 9.98 -15.36 11.15
CA GLU A 84 10.81 -15.02 12.30
C GLU A 84 10.07 -14.05 13.22
N ARG A 85 10.09 -14.34 14.52
CA ARG A 85 9.48 -13.50 15.56
C ARG A 85 10.54 -12.53 16.09
N LEU A 86 10.53 -11.31 15.57
CA LEU A 86 11.50 -10.28 15.97
C LEU A 86 11.17 -9.66 17.34
N ARG A 87 9.88 -9.50 17.64
CA ARG A 87 9.41 -8.92 18.90
C ARG A 87 8.02 -9.40 19.26
N ASP A 88 7.80 -9.69 20.54
CA ASP A 88 6.49 -9.93 21.14
C ASP A 88 6.35 -9.14 22.44
N GLY A 89 5.85 -7.90 22.32
CA GLY A 89 5.54 -7.03 23.45
C GLY A 89 4.05 -7.02 23.79
N ALA A 90 3.72 -6.38 24.91
CA ALA A 90 2.33 -6.19 25.33
C ALA A 90 1.53 -5.38 24.28
N SER A 91 2.11 -4.30 23.77
CA SER A 91 1.44 -3.41 22.80
C SER A 91 1.72 -3.76 21.34
N TYR A 92 2.91 -4.26 21.02
CA TYR A 92 3.33 -4.47 19.64
C TYR A 92 3.96 -5.85 19.43
N ALA A 93 3.76 -6.43 18.25
CA ALA A 93 4.50 -7.58 17.78
C ALA A 93 5.07 -7.30 16.39
N THR A 94 6.25 -7.86 16.10
CA THR A 94 6.93 -7.67 14.82
C THR A 94 7.34 -9.02 14.27
N ARG A 95 7.11 -9.23 12.96
CA ARG A 95 7.43 -10.45 12.23
C ARG A 95 8.26 -10.12 11.00
N LEU A 96 9.24 -10.95 10.71
CA LEU A 96 9.96 -10.97 9.44
C LEU A 96 9.59 -12.25 8.70
N VAL A 97 9.18 -12.12 7.45
CA VAL A 97 8.78 -13.23 6.59
C VAL A 97 9.75 -13.32 5.41
N HIS A 98 10.35 -14.48 5.23
CA HIS A 98 11.09 -14.81 4.02
C HIS A 98 10.23 -15.73 3.15
N ALA A 99 9.96 -15.32 1.92
CA ALA A 99 9.36 -16.16 0.89
C ALA A 99 10.47 -16.84 0.08
N LEU A 100 10.48 -18.17 0.11
CA LEU A 100 11.54 -19.01 -0.44
C LEU A 100 11.01 -19.84 -1.63
N GLN A 101 11.81 -19.93 -2.69
CA GLN A 101 11.70 -20.95 -3.74
C GLN A 101 13.10 -21.48 -4.05
N ASP A 102 13.24 -22.81 -4.17
CA ASP A 102 14.53 -23.46 -4.40
C ASP A 102 15.64 -22.99 -3.43
N SER A 103 15.26 -22.82 -2.15
CA SER A 103 16.11 -22.29 -1.07
C SER A 103 16.62 -20.84 -1.26
N ARG A 104 16.14 -20.12 -2.27
CA ARG A 104 16.44 -18.70 -2.50
C ARG A 104 15.30 -17.83 -2.02
N THR A 105 15.63 -16.72 -1.37
CA THR A 105 14.65 -15.70 -1.00
C THR A 105 14.21 -14.95 -2.25
N VAL A 106 12.94 -15.08 -2.62
CA VAL A 106 12.35 -14.37 -3.76
C VAL A 106 11.65 -13.08 -3.32
N PHE A 107 11.25 -13.01 -2.05
CA PHE A 107 10.56 -11.87 -1.45
C PHE A 107 10.79 -11.85 0.06
N ILE A 108 10.82 -10.66 0.65
CA ILE A 108 10.94 -10.45 2.10
C ILE A 108 9.93 -9.41 2.56
N LEU A 109 9.30 -9.64 3.71
CA LEU A 109 8.31 -8.74 4.29
C LEU A 109 8.49 -8.62 5.80
N MET A 110 8.43 -7.40 6.31
CA MET A 110 8.34 -7.13 7.74
C MET A 110 6.95 -6.58 8.06
N ALA A 111 6.26 -7.22 9.00
CA ALA A 111 4.92 -6.83 9.45
C ALA A 111 4.96 -6.40 10.91
N SER A 112 4.21 -5.33 11.22
CA SER A 112 4.03 -4.85 12.59
C SER A 112 2.55 -4.90 12.98
N PHE A 113 2.32 -5.37 14.20
CA PHE A 113 1.01 -5.63 14.77
C PHE A 113 0.85 -4.86 16.08
N SER A 114 -0.34 -4.32 16.33
CA SER A 114 -0.64 -3.53 17.52
C SER A 114 -1.84 -4.12 18.26
N ALA A 115 -1.77 -4.13 19.58
CA ALA A 115 -2.95 -4.40 20.39
C ALA A 115 -4.06 -3.38 20.07
N PRO A 116 -5.34 -3.77 20.17
CA PRO A 116 -6.46 -2.87 19.96
C PRO A 116 -6.31 -1.58 20.78
N PRO A 117 -6.73 -0.42 20.24
CA PRO A 117 -6.66 0.83 20.97
C PRO A 117 -7.44 0.72 22.29
N ARG A 118 -6.86 1.21 23.38
CA ARG A 118 -7.56 1.28 24.66
C ARG A 118 -8.64 2.34 24.56
N LYS A 119 -9.88 2.01 24.93
CA LYS A 119 -10.96 2.99 25.04
C LYS A 119 -10.52 4.13 25.95
N LEU A 120 -10.68 5.36 25.47
CA LEU A 120 -10.52 6.53 26.32
C LEU A 120 -11.61 6.51 27.41
N PRO A 121 -11.30 6.93 28.64
CA PRO A 121 -12.30 7.29 29.63
C PRO A 121 -13.36 8.23 29.03
N ALA A 122 -14.63 8.09 29.45
CA ALA A 122 -15.76 8.78 28.81
C ALA A 122 -15.63 10.32 28.87
N ASP A 123 -14.97 10.84 29.90
CA ASP A 123 -14.60 12.24 30.11
C ASP A 123 -13.55 12.78 29.13
N LEU A 124 -12.84 11.90 28.42
CA LEU A 124 -11.83 12.25 27.40
C LEU A 124 -12.26 11.88 25.97
N ALA A 125 -13.40 11.20 25.81
CA ALA A 125 -13.94 10.77 24.53
C ALA A 125 -14.79 11.84 23.83
N SER A 126 -15.17 12.90 24.54
CA SER A 126 -15.94 14.04 24.01
C SER A 126 -15.01 15.19 23.62
N PRO A 127 -15.01 15.64 22.36
CA PRO A 127 -14.36 16.88 21.96
C PRO A 127 -15.28 18.05 22.31
N SER A 128 -15.54 18.27 23.60
CA SER A 128 -16.33 19.41 24.09
C SER A 128 -15.48 20.27 25.01
N GLY A 129 -14.31 20.67 24.52
CA GLY A 129 -13.45 21.67 25.13
C GLY A 129 -13.01 22.69 24.07
N PRO A 130 -12.78 23.96 24.44
CA PRO A 130 -12.28 24.97 23.52
C PRO A 130 -10.89 24.52 23.02
N GLY A 131 -10.78 24.24 21.71
CA GLY A 131 -9.54 23.73 21.10
C GLY A 131 -9.71 22.60 20.09
N VAL A 132 -10.94 22.18 19.76
CA VAL A 132 -11.17 21.35 18.57
C VAL A 132 -10.77 22.16 17.34
N TRP A 133 -9.77 21.70 16.60
CA TRP A 133 -9.37 22.33 15.34
C TRP A 133 -10.51 22.17 14.33
N ASP A 134 -11.14 23.29 13.98
CA ASP A 134 -12.17 23.38 12.96
C ASP A 134 -11.53 23.92 11.66
N PRO A 135 -11.46 23.12 10.58
CA PRO A 135 -10.88 23.54 9.31
C PRO A 135 -11.62 24.72 8.65
N ASP A 136 -12.89 24.96 9.02
CA ASP A 136 -13.70 26.06 8.51
C ASP A 136 -13.78 27.25 9.49
N SER A 137 -13.12 27.16 10.65
CA SER A 137 -12.96 28.32 11.52
C SER A 137 -12.04 29.34 10.87
N GLU A 138 -12.54 30.58 10.68
CA GLU A 138 -11.70 31.71 10.26
C GLU A 138 -10.53 31.81 11.24
N GLN A 139 -9.33 31.43 10.80
CA GLN A 139 -8.14 31.67 11.59
C GLN A 139 -8.00 33.19 11.73
N PRO A 140 -7.82 33.74 12.94
CA PRO A 140 -7.44 35.13 13.07
C PRO A 140 -6.18 35.33 12.23
N ALA A 141 -6.13 36.40 11.45
CA ALA A 141 -4.99 36.72 10.59
C ALA A 141 -3.71 36.60 11.42
N VAL A 142 -2.94 35.54 11.17
CA VAL A 142 -1.65 35.37 11.81
C VAL A 142 -0.76 36.42 11.18
N ASP A 143 -0.35 37.40 11.98
CA ASP A 143 0.68 38.34 11.56
C ASP A 143 1.94 37.53 11.25
N HIS A 144 2.26 37.40 9.96
CA HIS A 144 3.44 36.72 9.46
C HIS A 144 4.71 37.58 9.61
N SER A 145 4.65 38.68 10.38
CA SER A 145 5.86 39.39 10.76
C SER A 145 6.71 38.48 11.66
N TYR A 146 7.84 38.02 11.10
CA TYR A 146 8.85 37.29 11.84
C TYR A 146 9.51 38.29 12.79
N ASP A 147 9.10 38.32 14.06
CA ASP A 147 9.71 39.17 15.08
C ASP A 147 10.98 38.48 15.60
N ASP A 148 12.10 38.80 14.93
CA ASP A 148 13.46 38.31 15.19
C ASP A 148 13.93 38.51 16.66
N LYS A 149 13.18 39.27 17.46
CA LYS A 149 13.48 39.55 18.87
C LYS A 149 12.65 38.76 19.89
N LYS A 150 11.60 38.05 19.48
CA LYS A 150 10.74 37.26 20.40
C LYS A 150 10.96 35.76 20.32
N ASP A 151 11.38 35.26 19.16
CA ASP A 151 11.66 33.84 18.96
C ASP A 151 13.17 33.62 18.99
N GLU A 152 13.76 33.58 20.19
CA GLU A 152 15.06 32.91 20.32
C GLU A 152 14.90 31.49 19.76
N PRO A 153 15.72 31.04 18.79
CA PRO A 153 15.61 29.71 18.24
C PRO A 153 16.05 28.71 19.29
N GLY A 154 15.12 28.34 20.18
CA GLY A 154 15.27 27.22 21.07
C GLY A 154 15.41 25.97 20.23
N ILE A 155 16.39 25.12 20.55
CA ILE A 155 16.47 23.76 20.02
C ILE A 155 15.07 23.16 20.11
N THR A 156 14.47 22.91 18.94
CA THR A 156 13.10 22.39 18.83
C THR A 156 12.95 21.22 19.79
N GLU A 157 11.81 21.13 20.49
CA GLU A 157 11.47 20.11 21.50
C GLU A 157 11.49 18.66 20.97
N THR A 158 12.08 18.42 19.80
CA THR A 158 11.94 17.22 18.99
C THR A 158 12.76 16.02 19.48
N LEU A 159 13.79 16.21 20.34
CA LEU A 159 14.65 15.11 20.80
C LEU A 159 15.17 15.28 22.24
N LYS A 160 14.36 15.84 23.16
CA LYS A 160 14.65 15.69 24.60
C LYS A 160 14.19 14.30 25.03
N PHE A 161 15.03 13.29 24.80
CA PHE A 161 14.94 12.09 25.63
C PHE A 161 15.25 12.53 27.04
N ASP A 162 14.27 12.48 27.95
CA ASP A 162 14.57 12.52 29.37
C ASP A 162 15.66 11.49 29.60
N LYS A 163 16.86 11.98 29.95
CA LYS A 163 17.97 11.12 30.33
C LYS A 163 17.42 10.24 31.45
N PHE A 164 17.19 8.97 31.17
CA PHE A 164 17.13 7.94 32.20
C PHE A 164 18.53 7.91 32.84
N ALA A 165 18.80 8.88 33.70
CA ALA A 165 19.86 8.76 34.67
C ALA A 165 19.39 7.66 35.62
N ALA A 166 19.83 6.43 35.37
CA ALA A 166 19.80 5.39 36.38
C ALA A 166 20.64 5.90 37.56
N LYS A 167 20.00 6.55 38.52
CA LYS A 167 20.62 6.89 39.79
C LYS A 167 20.81 5.59 40.54
N PHE A 168 22.07 5.23 40.74
CA PHE A 168 22.45 4.20 41.69
C PHE A 168 22.40 4.85 43.07
N ASP A 169 21.34 4.59 43.84
CA ASP A 169 21.24 5.08 45.21
C ASP A 169 21.96 4.09 46.16
N PRO A 170 22.93 4.53 46.98
CA PRO A 170 23.48 3.69 48.05
C PRO A 170 22.46 3.55 49.19
N PRO A 171 22.53 2.48 50.00
CA PRO A 171 21.52 2.23 51.02
C PRO A 171 21.72 3.19 52.20
N THR A 172 20.76 4.08 52.44
CA THR A 172 20.66 4.81 53.70
C THR A 172 19.36 4.47 54.41
N ASN A 173 19.49 3.90 55.61
CA ASN A 173 18.40 3.78 56.58
C ASN A 173 17.91 5.17 56.99
N GLY A 174 16.65 5.47 56.71
CA GLY A 174 16.02 6.72 57.13
C GLY A 174 14.56 6.79 56.69
N THR A 175 13.66 6.66 57.65
CA THR A 175 12.21 6.72 57.46
C THR A 175 11.80 8.17 57.14
N SER A 176 11.61 8.49 55.87
CA SER A 176 10.95 9.73 55.43
C SER A 176 9.70 9.42 54.63
N ILE A 177 8.56 9.74 55.22
CA ILE A 177 7.24 9.73 54.57
C ILE A 177 7.23 10.86 53.53
N LYS A 178 7.17 10.51 52.24
CA LYS A 178 6.95 11.48 51.15
C LYS A 178 5.46 11.78 51.04
N PRO A 179 5.03 13.04 50.93
CA PRO A 179 3.64 13.37 50.65
C PRO A 179 3.30 12.91 49.23
N GLU A 180 2.22 12.13 49.13
CA GLU A 180 1.69 11.61 47.89
C GLU A 180 1.00 12.75 47.13
N VAL A 181 1.78 13.54 46.40
CA VAL A 181 1.23 14.44 45.39
C VAL A 181 0.72 13.56 44.26
N GLN A 182 -0.58 13.25 44.28
CA GLN A 182 -1.28 12.71 43.12
C GLN A 182 -1.24 13.75 42.00
N THR A 183 -0.13 13.80 41.26
CA THR A 183 -0.16 14.38 39.92
C THR A 183 -1.08 13.48 39.11
N GLN A 184 -2.35 13.89 38.95
CA GLN A 184 -3.19 13.38 37.89
C GLN A 184 -2.43 13.61 36.59
N ARG A 185 -1.73 12.58 36.11
CA ARG A 185 -1.19 12.56 34.75
C ARG A 185 -2.39 12.77 33.84
N ARG A 186 -2.62 14.00 33.39
CA ARG A 186 -3.61 14.31 32.35
C ARG A 186 -3.28 13.37 31.21
N ARG A 187 -4.17 12.41 30.98
CA ARG A 187 -3.95 11.40 29.95
C ARG A 187 -4.05 12.11 28.60
N PRO A 188 -3.15 11.82 27.67
CA PRO A 188 -3.10 12.54 26.41
C PRO A 188 -4.42 12.35 25.64
N PHE A 189 -5.09 13.46 25.33
CA PHE A 189 -6.09 13.54 24.27
C PHE A 189 -5.38 13.27 22.94
N GLN A 190 -5.98 12.43 22.08
CA GLN A 190 -5.43 12.14 20.76
C GLN A 190 -6.26 12.90 19.72
N PRO A 191 -5.82 14.07 19.24
CA PRO A 191 -6.49 14.73 18.12
C PRO A 191 -6.47 13.81 16.89
N ALA A 192 -7.56 13.80 16.14
CA ALA A 192 -7.70 12.99 14.93
C ALA A 192 -7.84 13.89 13.71
N PHE A 193 -7.09 13.56 12.66
CA PHE A 193 -7.19 14.18 11.34
C PHE A 193 -7.04 13.08 10.30
N GLN A 194 -7.77 13.18 9.19
CA GLN A 194 -7.54 12.36 8.00
C GLN A 194 -7.58 13.24 6.76
N LYS A 195 -6.81 12.85 5.73
CA LYS A 195 -6.91 13.47 4.41
C LYS A 195 -8.26 13.10 3.79
N SER A 196 -9.08 14.08 3.42
CA SER A 196 -10.39 13.86 2.79
C SER A 196 -10.30 13.06 1.49
N MET A 197 -11.34 12.25 1.24
CA MET A 197 -11.53 11.57 -0.04
C MET A 197 -11.75 12.60 -1.16
N PRO A 198 -11.12 12.45 -2.33
CA PRO A 198 -11.37 13.34 -3.47
C PRO A 198 -12.84 13.28 -3.91
N THR A 199 -13.39 14.42 -4.32
CA THR A 199 -14.77 14.54 -4.84
C THR A 199 -14.85 14.38 -6.35
N ASP A 200 -13.73 14.54 -7.05
CA ASP A 200 -13.58 14.41 -8.50
C ASP A 200 -13.37 12.95 -8.94
N VAL A 201 -14.18 12.04 -8.39
CA VAL A 201 -14.17 10.61 -8.76
C VAL A 201 -15.56 10.15 -9.16
N VAL A 202 -15.62 9.27 -10.15
CA VAL A 202 -16.88 8.61 -10.54
C VAL A 202 -17.34 7.72 -9.37
N PRO A 203 -18.58 7.87 -8.88
CA PRO A 203 -19.13 7.01 -7.83
C PRO A 203 -19.08 5.53 -8.22
N PHE A 204 -18.94 4.64 -7.24
CA PHE A 204 -18.76 3.21 -7.52
C PHE A 204 -19.87 2.62 -8.39
N LYS A 205 -21.13 2.98 -8.11
CA LYS A 205 -22.31 2.53 -8.87
C LYS A 205 -22.28 2.88 -10.36
N ASP A 206 -21.54 3.93 -10.73
CA ASP A 206 -21.43 4.44 -12.10
C ASP A 206 -20.08 4.06 -12.75
N ALA A 207 -19.14 3.53 -11.95
CA ALA A 207 -17.81 3.17 -12.41
C ALA A 207 -17.83 1.86 -13.21
N THR A 208 -17.17 1.86 -14.37
CA THR A 208 -17.08 0.67 -15.24
C THR A 208 -15.90 -0.20 -14.83
N THR A 209 -16.12 -1.52 -14.77
CA THR A 209 -15.05 -2.49 -14.51
C THR A 209 -14.05 -2.56 -15.67
N GLU A 210 -12.81 -2.96 -15.40
CA GLU A 210 -11.81 -3.09 -16.46
C GLU A 210 -12.18 -4.12 -17.52
N GLU A 211 -12.71 -5.27 -17.10
CA GLU A 211 -13.19 -6.31 -18.02
C GLU A 211 -14.27 -5.77 -18.97
N GLU A 212 -15.26 -5.01 -18.48
CA GLU A 212 -16.29 -4.37 -19.30
C GLU A 212 -15.71 -3.35 -20.30
N ILE A 213 -14.70 -2.56 -19.89
CA ILE A 213 -14.04 -1.61 -20.79
C ILE A 213 -13.43 -2.33 -21.99
N TRP A 214 -12.75 -3.45 -21.74
CA TRP A 214 -12.11 -4.25 -22.79
C TRP A 214 -13.10 -5.03 -23.65
N GLU A 215 -14.21 -5.50 -23.08
CA GLU A 215 -15.32 -6.10 -23.82
C GLU A 215 -15.93 -5.10 -24.81
N ARG A 216 -16.23 -3.88 -24.34
CA ARG A 216 -16.72 -2.78 -25.19
C ARG A 216 -15.71 -2.43 -26.29
N PHE A 217 -14.41 -2.47 -26.01
CA PHE A 217 -13.36 -2.26 -27.00
C PHE A 217 -13.39 -3.33 -28.11
N LEU A 218 -13.45 -4.61 -27.74
CA LEU A 218 -13.51 -5.71 -28.72
C LEU A 218 -14.77 -5.65 -29.56
N GLN A 219 -15.93 -5.37 -28.94
CA GLN A 219 -17.19 -5.23 -29.65
C GLN A 219 -17.12 -4.10 -30.68
N ARG A 220 -16.63 -2.91 -30.30
CA ARG A 220 -16.47 -1.76 -31.22
C ARG A 220 -15.52 -2.08 -32.37
N ALA A 221 -14.40 -2.76 -32.10
CA ALA A 221 -13.44 -3.13 -33.14
C ALA A 221 -14.05 -4.12 -34.14
N SER A 222 -14.83 -5.09 -33.66
CA SER A 222 -15.59 -6.02 -34.50
C SER A 222 -16.61 -5.30 -35.38
N THR A 223 -17.42 -4.39 -34.81
CA THR A 223 -18.42 -3.62 -35.56
C THR A 223 -17.79 -2.74 -36.63
N LYS A 224 -16.60 -2.19 -36.38
CA LYS A 224 -15.87 -1.32 -37.32
C LYS A 224 -15.00 -2.10 -38.32
N GLY A 225 -15.00 -3.43 -38.29
CA GLY A 225 -14.19 -4.26 -39.19
C GLY A 225 -12.68 -4.07 -38.99
N VAL A 226 -12.22 -3.65 -37.80
CA VAL A 226 -10.80 -3.39 -37.54
C VAL A 226 -10.08 -4.72 -37.31
N PRO A 227 -9.07 -5.09 -38.13
CA PRO A 227 -8.32 -6.32 -37.92
C PRO A 227 -7.41 -6.19 -36.71
N LEU A 228 -7.83 -6.78 -35.58
CA LEU A 228 -7.08 -6.77 -34.33
C LEU A 228 -5.98 -7.85 -34.26
N GLY A 229 -6.00 -8.85 -35.15
CA GLY A 229 -4.98 -9.90 -35.25
C GLY A 229 -4.71 -10.62 -33.92
N SER A 230 -3.43 -10.83 -33.60
CA SER A 230 -3.01 -11.50 -32.35
C SER A 230 -3.40 -10.76 -31.06
N LYS A 231 -3.79 -9.47 -31.14
CA LYS A 231 -4.21 -8.69 -29.97
C LYS A 231 -5.56 -9.15 -29.42
N VAL A 232 -6.46 -9.70 -30.25
CA VAL A 232 -7.77 -10.20 -29.81
C VAL A 232 -7.60 -11.23 -28.69
N ARG A 233 -6.74 -12.23 -28.92
CA ARG A 233 -6.50 -13.30 -27.95
C ARG A 233 -5.92 -12.78 -26.64
N ALA A 234 -5.00 -11.82 -26.70
CA ALA A 234 -4.42 -11.22 -25.51
C ALA A 234 -5.48 -10.46 -24.68
N VAL A 235 -6.35 -9.68 -25.34
CA VAL A 235 -7.44 -8.96 -24.67
C VAL A 235 -8.49 -9.92 -24.10
N GLN A 236 -8.86 -10.97 -24.83
CA GLN A 236 -9.78 -12.01 -24.33
C GLN A 236 -9.24 -12.74 -23.10
N ASN A 237 -7.94 -13.07 -23.10
CA ASN A 237 -7.28 -13.67 -21.94
C ASN A 237 -7.30 -12.72 -20.74
N TYR A 238 -7.03 -11.42 -20.96
CA TYR A 238 -7.11 -10.41 -19.91
C TYR A 238 -8.53 -10.30 -19.33
N ILE A 239 -9.56 -10.21 -20.18
CA ILE A 239 -10.97 -10.15 -19.75
C ILE A 239 -11.31 -11.36 -18.87
N LYS A 240 -11.00 -12.57 -19.35
CA LYS A 240 -11.26 -13.80 -18.61
C LYS A 240 -10.54 -13.81 -17.24
N GLU A 241 -9.29 -13.39 -17.21
CA GLU A 241 -8.50 -13.31 -15.98
C GLU A 241 -9.11 -12.32 -14.97
N ARG A 242 -9.55 -11.15 -15.43
CA ARG A 242 -10.23 -10.15 -14.60
C ARG A 242 -11.59 -10.62 -14.09
N GLN A 243 -12.37 -11.32 -14.92
CA GLN A 243 -13.64 -11.93 -14.51
C GLN A 243 -13.46 -13.01 -13.42
N GLN A 244 -12.34 -13.74 -13.43
CA GLN A 244 -12.03 -14.80 -12.45
C GLN A 244 -11.35 -14.29 -11.19
N SER A 245 -10.92 -13.02 -11.18
CA SER A 245 -10.22 -12.38 -10.06
C SER A 245 -11.09 -12.31 -8.82
N PRO A 246 -10.51 -12.51 -7.61
CA PRO A 246 -11.22 -12.38 -6.33
C PRO A 246 -11.58 -10.91 -6.00
N VAL A 247 -11.03 -9.96 -6.75
CA VAL A 247 -11.27 -8.51 -6.60
C VAL A 247 -11.61 -7.91 -7.96
N THR A 248 -12.67 -7.10 -8.03
CA THR A 248 -13.00 -6.27 -9.19
C THR A 248 -12.23 -4.97 -9.16
N ILE A 249 -11.86 -4.46 -10.33
CA ILE A 249 -11.23 -3.15 -10.47
C ILE A 249 -12.11 -2.32 -11.40
N SER A 250 -12.65 -1.21 -10.89
CA SER A 250 -13.43 -0.24 -11.67
C SER A 250 -12.71 1.09 -11.72
N ILE A 251 -12.75 1.76 -12.87
CA ILE A 251 -12.05 3.04 -13.04
C ILE A 251 -12.90 4.16 -12.41
N ALA A 252 -12.40 4.76 -11.34
CA ALA A 252 -13.04 5.89 -10.66
C ALA A 252 -12.59 7.23 -11.25
N ARG A 253 -11.29 7.34 -11.56
CA ARG A 253 -10.69 8.48 -12.25
C ARG A 253 -9.56 7.99 -13.15
N PRO A 254 -9.69 8.04 -14.48
CA PRO A 254 -8.60 7.66 -15.36
C PRO A 254 -7.47 8.68 -15.26
N GLN A 255 -6.30 8.29 -15.78
CA GLN A 255 -5.21 9.24 -16.00
C GLN A 255 -5.46 9.95 -17.33
N SER A 256 -5.48 11.27 -17.31
CA SER A 256 -5.89 12.14 -18.42
C SER A 256 -5.02 13.40 -18.45
N GLU A 257 -5.27 14.33 -19.37
CA GLU A 257 -4.62 15.65 -19.36
C GLU A 257 -4.95 16.45 -18.09
N GLU A 258 -6.16 16.30 -17.55
CA GLU A 258 -6.59 16.92 -16.28
C GLU A 258 -5.94 16.28 -15.05
N HIS A 259 -5.61 14.98 -15.15
CA HIS A 259 -4.98 14.21 -14.08
C HIS A 259 -3.75 13.46 -14.61
N PRO A 260 -2.66 14.17 -14.95
CA PRO A 260 -1.53 13.57 -15.66
C PRO A 260 -0.69 12.64 -14.78
N THR A 261 -0.68 12.85 -13.47
CA THR A 261 0.12 12.08 -12.50
C THR A 261 -0.74 11.22 -11.57
N SER A 262 -2.05 11.28 -11.69
CA SER A 262 -2.99 10.74 -10.70
C SER A 262 -4.03 9.84 -11.33
N ARG A 263 -4.48 8.85 -10.57
CA ARG A 263 -5.54 7.90 -10.94
C ARG A 263 -6.29 7.47 -9.70
N ALA A 264 -7.54 7.07 -9.86
CA ALA A 264 -8.28 6.40 -8.80
C ALA A 264 -9.04 5.18 -9.33
N ILE A 265 -9.06 4.12 -8.54
CA ILE A 265 -9.79 2.89 -8.84
C ILE A 265 -10.64 2.44 -7.66
N TRP A 266 -11.81 1.89 -7.96
CA TRP A 266 -12.58 1.13 -6.98
C TRP A 266 -12.13 -0.33 -6.99
N MET A 267 -11.89 -0.88 -5.81
CA MET A 267 -11.55 -2.27 -5.57
C MET A 267 -12.70 -2.89 -4.76
N ARG A 268 -13.29 -3.97 -5.25
CA ARG A 268 -14.36 -4.67 -4.50
C ARG A 268 -14.12 -6.17 -4.47
N ALA A 269 -14.19 -6.77 -3.29
CA ALA A 269 -14.06 -8.21 -3.12
C ALA A 269 -15.25 -8.94 -3.77
N ARG A 270 -14.98 -10.06 -4.46
CA ARG A 270 -15.99 -11.01 -4.94
C ARG A 270 -16.15 -12.13 -3.89
N LEU A 271 -16.80 -11.82 -2.78
CA LEU A 271 -17.03 -12.80 -1.71
C LEU A 271 -18.14 -13.78 -2.07
N GLN A 272 -17.91 -15.07 -1.82
CA GLN A 272 -18.99 -16.05 -1.80
C GLN A 272 -19.82 -15.90 -0.51
N PRO A 273 -21.11 -16.31 -0.50
CA PRO A 273 -21.99 -16.13 0.66
C PRO A 273 -21.50 -16.73 1.98
N ASP A 274 -20.67 -17.76 1.91
CA ASP A 274 -20.09 -18.48 3.06
C ASP A 274 -18.69 -17.95 3.46
N GLU A 275 -18.08 -17.07 2.66
CA GLU A 275 -16.76 -16.50 2.98
C GLU A 275 -16.86 -15.45 4.07
N LYS A 276 -16.23 -15.74 5.21
CA LYS A 276 -16.08 -14.80 6.32
C LYS A 276 -14.64 -14.34 6.43
N LEU A 277 -14.43 -13.02 6.35
CA LEU A 277 -13.10 -12.42 6.51
C LEU A 277 -12.93 -11.87 7.92
N THR A 278 -11.83 -12.22 8.58
CA THR A 278 -11.40 -11.52 9.79
C THR A 278 -10.84 -10.14 9.45
N PRO A 279 -10.74 -9.19 10.41
CA PRO A 279 -10.12 -7.88 10.16
C PRO A 279 -8.71 -7.98 9.58
N ASN A 280 -7.89 -8.94 10.04
CA ASN A 280 -6.55 -9.15 9.49
C ASN A 280 -6.57 -9.75 8.07
N MET A 281 -7.55 -10.59 7.73
CA MET A 281 -7.75 -11.05 6.34
C MET A 281 -8.19 -9.89 5.43
N VAL A 282 -9.02 -8.97 5.91
CA VAL A 282 -9.37 -7.75 5.18
C VAL A 282 -8.12 -6.91 4.88
N ARG A 283 -7.24 -6.72 5.86
CA ARG A 283 -5.99 -5.97 5.66
C ARG A 283 -5.04 -6.66 4.68
N ALA A 284 -4.94 -8.01 4.73
CA ALA A 284 -4.21 -8.78 3.73
C ALA A 284 -4.84 -8.66 2.33
N LEU A 285 -6.17 -8.62 2.22
CA LEU A 285 -6.89 -8.38 0.97
C LEU A 285 -6.65 -6.95 0.43
N ILE A 286 -6.61 -5.94 1.29
CA ILE A 286 -6.26 -4.57 0.89
C ILE A 286 -4.82 -4.55 0.34
N ALA A 287 -3.87 -5.23 1.00
CA ALA A 287 -2.50 -5.35 0.50
C ALA A 287 -2.43 -6.05 -0.87
N PHE A 288 -3.23 -7.12 -1.06
CA PHE A 288 -3.39 -7.79 -2.35
C PHE A 288 -3.93 -6.84 -3.43
N ALA A 289 -5.01 -6.13 -3.12
CA ALA A 289 -5.75 -5.33 -4.08
C ALA A 289 -4.98 -4.06 -4.51
N THR A 290 -4.26 -3.44 -3.58
CA THR A 290 -3.52 -2.18 -3.82
C THR A 290 -2.29 -2.34 -4.71
N ASP A 291 -1.83 -3.56 -5.02
CA ASP A 291 -0.78 -3.78 -6.02
C ASP A 291 -1.33 -3.70 -7.46
N PHE A 292 -2.65 -3.72 -7.65
CA PHE A 292 -3.25 -3.49 -8.97
C PHE A 292 -3.06 -2.04 -9.42
N GLN A 293 -2.56 -1.88 -10.65
CA GLN A 293 -2.39 -0.59 -11.33
C GLN A 293 -1.45 0.42 -10.65
N PHE A 294 -0.85 0.09 -9.51
CA PHE A 294 -0.19 1.08 -8.66
C PHE A 294 1.06 1.68 -9.31
N ILE A 295 2.13 0.90 -9.48
CA ILE A 295 3.33 1.36 -10.19
C ILE A 295 3.04 1.77 -11.66
N GLY A 296 1.98 1.20 -12.23
CA GLY A 296 1.48 1.59 -13.55
C GLY A 296 1.07 3.05 -13.66
N THR A 297 0.73 3.71 -12.55
CA THR A 297 0.43 5.15 -12.48
C THR A 297 1.67 5.97 -12.82
N GLY A 298 2.84 5.56 -12.32
CA GLY A 298 4.12 6.19 -12.64
C GLY A 298 4.48 6.07 -14.12
N ALA A 299 4.40 4.87 -14.70
CA ALA A 299 4.76 4.66 -16.11
C ALA A 299 3.95 5.57 -17.05
N ARG A 300 2.65 5.71 -16.79
CA ARG A 300 1.76 6.55 -17.58
C ARG A 300 1.97 8.04 -17.35
N ALA A 301 2.46 8.46 -16.18
CA ALA A 301 2.73 9.87 -15.89
C ALA A 301 3.84 10.45 -16.79
N VAL A 302 4.73 9.59 -17.28
CA VAL A 302 5.76 9.93 -18.28
C VAL A 302 5.38 9.50 -19.70
N GLY A 303 4.11 9.22 -19.95
CA GLY A 303 3.59 8.84 -21.27
C GLY A 303 3.97 7.43 -21.74
N LEU A 304 4.54 6.58 -20.88
CA LEU A 304 4.93 5.21 -21.23
C LEU A 304 3.74 4.25 -21.12
N SER A 305 3.56 3.47 -22.18
CA SER A 305 2.57 2.41 -22.29
C SER A 305 3.07 1.31 -23.24
N GLY A 306 2.35 0.18 -23.30
CA GLY A 306 2.68 -0.91 -24.24
C GLY A 306 2.60 -0.52 -25.73
N THR A 307 1.95 0.61 -26.06
CA THR A 307 1.79 1.12 -27.43
C THR A 307 2.49 2.46 -27.68
N SER A 308 3.04 3.10 -26.63
CA SER A 308 3.79 4.35 -26.73
C SER A 308 5.10 4.21 -27.53
N LYS A 309 5.69 5.35 -27.92
CA LYS A 309 7.00 5.42 -28.59
C LYS A 309 7.89 6.45 -27.86
N PRO A 310 8.93 6.04 -27.13
CA PRO A 310 9.37 4.66 -26.90
C PRO A 310 8.35 3.87 -26.07
N ARG A 311 8.33 2.55 -26.23
CA ARG A 311 7.40 1.64 -25.53
C ARG A 311 7.84 1.46 -24.08
N LEU A 312 6.93 1.11 -23.18
CA LEU A 312 7.29 0.61 -21.86
C LEU A 312 8.03 -0.73 -22.01
N GLY A 313 9.33 -0.75 -21.67
CA GLY A 313 10.20 -1.91 -21.84
C GLY A 313 10.26 -2.82 -20.62
N MET A 314 10.33 -2.23 -19.42
CA MET A 314 10.31 -2.99 -18.17
C MET A 314 9.51 -2.23 -17.11
N MET A 315 8.65 -2.97 -16.42
CA MET A 315 7.94 -2.53 -15.23
C MET A 315 7.95 -3.65 -14.20
N ALA A 316 8.48 -3.38 -13.02
CA ALA A 316 8.54 -4.35 -11.92
C ALA A 316 8.53 -3.61 -10.58
N SER A 317 7.75 -4.09 -9.61
CA SER A 317 7.77 -3.57 -8.24
C SER A 317 9.11 -3.87 -7.58
N LEU A 318 9.65 -2.93 -6.80
CA LEU A 318 10.84 -3.13 -5.97
C LEU A 318 10.43 -3.33 -4.51
N ASP A 319 9.51 -2.50 -4.02
CA ASP A 319 8.90 -2.58 -2.71
C ASP A 319 7.38 -2.34 -2.80
N HIS A 320 6.67 -2.59 -1.70
CA HIS A 320 5.26 -2.19 -1.53
C HIS A 320 5.01 -2.06 -0.03
N CYS A 321 4.62 -0.87 0.43
CA CYS A 321 4.48 -0.56 1.85
C CYS A 321 3.06 -0.10 2.14
N LEU A 322 2.49 -0.59 3.24
CA LEU A 322 1.17 -0.17 3.71
C LEU A 322 1.19 0.20 5.19
N HIS A 323 0.43 1.23 5.53
CA HIS A 323 0.02 1.55 6.89
C HIS A 323 -1.50 1.43 6.96
N PHE A 324 -2.01 0.61 7.87
CA PHE A 324 -3.43 0.35 8.05
C PHE A 324 -3.95 1.16 9.24
N TYR A 325 -5.10 1.78 9.06
CA TYR A 325 -5.82 2.49 10.10
C TYR A 325 -6.97 1.62 10.64
N PRO A 326 -7.57 1.96 11.79
CA PRO A 326 -8.73 1.27 12.30
C PRO A 326 -9.85 1.20 11.25
N LEU A 327 -10.43 0.01 11.07
CA LEU A 327 -11.62 -0.14 10.24
C LEU A 327 -12.82 0.44 11.00
N PRO A 328 -13.79 1.08 10.32
CA PRO A 328 -15.06 1.46 10.92
C PRO A 328 -15.77 0.28 11.59
N ALA A 329 -16.56 0.54 12.63
CA ALA A 329 -17.24 -0.51 13.39
C ALA A 329 -18.29 -1.28 12.54
N ASP A 330 -18.86 -0.60 11.56
CA ASP A 330 -19.83 -1.08 10.57
C ASP A 330 -19.18 -1.49 9.24
N PHE A 331 -17.86 -1.71 9.23
CA PHE A 331 -17.13 -2.06 8.02
C PHE A 331 -17.65 -3.35 7.38
N ASP A 332 -18.12 -3.24 6.14
CA ASP A 332 -18.51 -4.38 5.30
C ASP A 332 -17.35 -4.78 4.37
N PRO A 333 -16.78 -6.00 4.51
CA PRO A 333 -15.72 -6.49 3.63
C PRO A 333 -16.16 -6.72 2.17
N SER A 334 -17.46 -6.71 1.88
CA SER A 334 -18.02 -6.81 0.53
C SER A 334 -18.17 -5.44 -0.16
N ALA A 335 -18.10 -4.34 0.61
CA ALA A 335 -18.21 -2.99 0.10
C ALA A 335 -16.97 -2.57 -0.71
N PRO A 336 -17.12 -1.67 -1.70
CA PRO A 336 -15.99 -1.18 -2.49
C PRO A 336 -15.07 -0.26 -1.66
N LEU A 337 -13.78 -0.31 -1.98
CA LEU A 337 -12.76 0.60 -1.46
C LEU A 337 -12.14 1.41 -2.60
N LEU A 338 -11.98 2.71 -2.42
CA LEU A 338 -11.35 3.60 -3.39
C LEU A 338 -9.84 3.68 -3.12
N HIS A 339 -9.01 3.27 -4.08
CA HIS A 339 -7.56 3.49 -4.04
C HIS A 339 -7.22 4.70 -4.92
N VAL A 340 -6.79 5.78 -4.28
CA VAL A 340 -6.36 7.02 -4.93
C VAL A 340 -4.85 7.02 -5.00
N MET A 341 -4.30 7.08 -6.21
CA MET A 341 -2.87 6.91 -6.49
C MET A 341 -2.31 8.18 -7.14
N ASP A 342 -1.09 8.52 -6.75
CA ASP A 342 -0.34 9.68 -7.22
C ASP A 342 1.10 9.27 -7.54
N SER A 343 1.55 9.58 -8.75
CA SER A 343 2.94 9.45 -9.18
C SER A 343 3.70 10.68 -8.73
N VAL A 344 4.66 10.50 -7.81
CA VAL A 344 5.43 11.61 -7.25
C VAL A 344 6.67 11.90 -8.08
N GLN A 345 7.38 10.85 -8.50
CA GLN A 345 8.63 10.98 -9.26
C GLN A 345 8.81 9.79 -10.18
N VAL A 346 9.21 10.04 -11.43
CA VAL A 346 9.69 9.01 -12.34
C VAL A 346 10.95 9.54 -12.99
N ASP A 347 12.06 8.87 -12.72
CA ASP A 347 13.34 9.19 -13.32
C ASP A 347 13.72 8.07 -14.28
N VAL A 348 13.57 8.37 -15.57
CA VAL A 348 13.90 7.42 -16.65
C VAL A 348 15.41 7.15 -16.72
N ALA A 349 16.26 8.08 -16.24
CA ALA A 349 17.72 7.88 -16.24
C ALA A 349 18.15 6.83 -15.21
N SER A 350 17.64 6.89 -13.97
CA SER A 350 17.80 5.79 -13.01
C SER A 350 16.92 4.58 -13.32
N GLY A 351 15.87 4.77 -14.12
CA GLY A 351 14.91 3.74 -14.49
C GLY A 351 13.98 3.33 -13.36
N ARG A 352 13.66 4.27 -12.45
CA ARG A 352 12.79 4.05 -11.28
C ARG A 352 11.65 5.05 -11.25
N GLY A 353 10.55 4.66 -10.61
CA GLY A 353 9.48 5.58 -10.27
C GLY A 353 8.86 5.27 -8.92
N PHE A 354 8.37 6.31 -8.27
CA PHE A 354 7.76 6.26 -6.95
C PHE A 354 6.31 6.73 -7.02
N VAL A 355 5.43 5.88 -6.51
CA VAL A 355 3.99 6.14 -6.38
C VAL A 355 3.57 6.06 -4.92
N ARG A 356 2.56 6.84 -4.56
CA ARG A 356 1.91 6.80 -3.25
C ARG A 356 0.41 6.80 -3.41
N GLY A 357 -0.31 6.38 -2.39
CA GLY A 357 -1.77 6.40 -2.44
C GLY A 357 -2.46 6.28 -1.10
N CYS A 358 -3.77 6.51 -1.12
CA CYS A 358 -4.66 6.39 0.02
C CYS A 358 -5.83 5.45 -0.35
N VAL A 359 -6.29 4.66 0.61
CA VAL A 359 -7.43 3.76 0.45
C VAL A 359 -8.58 4.25 1.33
N TYR A 360 -9.74 4.49 0.72
CA TYR A 360 -10.93 5.00 1.38
C TYR A 360 -12.09 4.01 1.30
N THR A 361 -12.98 4.02 2.29
CA THR A 361 -14.34 3.47 2.11
C THR A 361 -15.16 4.33 1.18
N GLU A 362 -16.29 3.82 0.67
CA GLU A 362 -17.22 4.60 -0.16
C GLU A 362 -17.73 5.87 0.55
N ASN A 363 -17.85 5.81 1.87
CA ASN A 363 -18.24 6.94 2.73
C ASN A 363 -17.05 7.84 3.13
N GLY A 364 -15.88 7.69 2.51
CA GLY A 364 -14.74 8.59 2.70
C GLY A 364 -13.87 8.35 3.93
N HIS A 365 -13.99 7.22 4.62
CA HIS A 365 -13.11 6.90 5.76
C HIS A 365 -11.77 6.37 5.26
N LEU A 366 -10.65 6.97 5.69
CA LEU A 366 -9.31 6.54 5.31
C LEU A 366 -8.92 5.25 6.07
N VAL A 367 -8.74 4.14 5.34
CA VAL A 367 -8.44 2.83 5.94
C VAL A 367 -6.99 2.38 5.75
N ALA A 368 -6.29 2.92 4.73
CA ALA A 368 -4.86 2.67 4.57
C ALA A 368 -4.14 3.77 3.79
N SER A 369 -2.83 3.87 4.00
CA SER A 369 -1.89 4.59 3.13
C SER A 369 -0.92 3.61 2.49
N THR A 370 -0.53 3.88 1.25
CA THR A 370 0.26 2.98 0.39
C THR A 370 1.43 3.73 -0.24
N SER A 371 2.56 3.06 -0.44
CA SER A 371 3.69 3.57 -1.22
C SER A 371 4.47 2.46 -1.89
N GLN A 372 5.02 2.73 -3.07
CA GLN A 372 5.74 1.75 -3.87
C GLN A 372 6.73 2.45 -4.81
N GLU A 373 7.97 1.99 -4.80
CA GLU A 373 8.96 2.20 -5.84
C GLU A 373 8.97 0.99 -6.79
N GLY A 374 9.23 1.25 -8.06
CA GLY A 374 9.39 0.20 -9.05
C GLY A 374 10.33 0.61 -10.17
N VAL A 375 10.85 -0.40 -10.86
CA VAL A 375 11.56 -0.20 -12.11
C VAL A 375 10.57 0.28 -13.15
N ILE A 376 10.88 1.39 -13.82
CA ILE A 376 10.14 1.93 -14.96
C ILE A 376 11.15 2.28 -16.03
N ARG A 377 11.19 1.51 -17.11
CA ARG A 377 12.16 1.71 -18.20
C ARG A 377 11.49 1.73 -19.55
N ALA A 378 11.86 2.70 -20.36
CA ALA A 378 11.51 2.72 -21.77
C ALA A 378 12.36 1.70 -22.55
N ASP A 379 11.74 1.01 -23.51
CA ASP A 379 12.45 0.21 -24.49
C ASP A 379 13.05 1.13 -25.56
N ILE A 380 14.36 1.31 -25.48
CA ILE A 380 15.15 2.11 -26.44
C ILE A 380 15.72 1.25 -27.58
N SER A 381 15.46 -0.07 -27.60
CA SER A 381 15.89 -0.93 -28.71
C SER A 381 15.16 -0.52 -30.00
N GLY A 382 15.87 0.26 -30.83
CA GLY A 382 15.35 0.87 -32.06
C GLY A 382 15.71 2.34 -32.25
N LYS A 383 16.21 3.05 -31.23
CA LYS A 383 16.85 4.37 -31.39
C LYS A 383 18.36 4.19 -31.23
N LYS A 384 19.14 4.45 -32.29
CA LYS A 384 20.58 4.71 -32.12
C LYS A 384 20.71 5.90 -31.15
N PRO A 385 21.56 5.85 -30.12
CA PRO A 385 21.86 7.04 -29.36
C PRO A 385 22.48 8.05 -30.34
N THR A 386 21.76 9.14 -30.63
CA THR A 386 22.37 10.30 -31.25
C THR A 386 23.32 10.88 -30.21
N LEU A 387 24.59 10.46 -30.29
CA LEU A 387 25.68 11.23 -29.73
C LEU A 387 25.76 12.52 -30.56
N GLU A 388 24.91 13.51 -30.24
CA GLU A 388 25.17 14.86 -30.73
C GLU A 388 26.35 15.42 -29.96
N HIS A 389 27.49 15.30 -30.63
CA HIS A 389 28.74 15.94 -30.33
C HIS A 389 28.63 17.41 -30.76
N THR A 390 28.17 18.29 -29.88
CA THR A 390 28.40 19.74 -30.03
C THR A 390 29.44 20.20 -29.02
N ARG A 391 30.70 19.82 -29.28
CA ARG A 391 31.82 20.64 -28.83
C ARG A 391 31.77 21.93 -29.63
N ASN A 392 31.40 22.99 -28.93
CA ASN A 392 31.46 24.37 -29.37
C ASN A 392 32.91 24.69 -29.78
N LYS A 393 33.20 24.65 -31.08
CA LYS A 393 34.39 25.29 -31.67
C LYS A 393 33.87 26.54 -32.36
N ASP A 394 33.79 27.64 -31.61
CA ASP A 394 33.80 29.01 -32.16
C ASP A 394 33.75 30.06 -31.02
N GLN A 395 34.70 30.00 -30.08
CA GLN A 395 35.07 31.17 -29.26
C GLN A 395 36.57 31.12 -28.94
N ALA A 396 37.39 31.54 -29.91
CA ALA A 396 38.76 32.01 -29.70
C ALA A 396 39.19 32.86 -30.91
N LYS A 397 38.51 33.99 -31.11
CA LYS A 397 39.03 35.16 -31.84
C LYS A 397 38.43 36.42 -31.20
N LEU A 398 39.10 36.88 -30.15
CA LEU A 398 39.47 38.27 -29.82
C LEU A 398 39.94 38.32 -28.37
#